data_AF-A0AA39M8C4-F1
#
_entry.id   AF-A0AA39M8C4-F1
#
_cell.length_a   1.000
_cell.length_b   1.000
_cell.length_c   1.000
_cell.angle_alpha   90.00
_cell.angle_beta   90.00
_cell.angle_gamma   90.00
#
_symmetry.space_group_name_H-M   'P 1'
#
loop_
_entity.id
_entity.type
_entity.pdbx_description
1 polymer ?
#
loop_
_entity_poly.entity_id
_entity_poly.type
_entity_poly.pdbx_seq_one_letter_code
_entity_poly.pdbx_strand_id
1 'polypeptide(L)'
;MALLRRVALLNAAQSVSWTCTPFFISASCFAAFVTFVAIAYFNIIRFPLACCAMVIGNLTRFLVSNRRIKTFLGEEEVDNYVLPGPHKDGTVVVSNGTFTWSRDNAPCLRGFNLRVRRGELIAVVGKVGAGKSSLLSAFLGEMTKTAGDVHVDGSLAFVSQQAWIQNATVEANILFGRQRDEEFYERVVEACALKPDLETLAAGDQTDRAVYSQKNVYLLDDPLSAVDSHVAKHLFENVISSKTGVLRKKTRILVTHGLGFLKDCDRIVVIKDGAISEMGSYKELVASQGAFTDFLEEYLVEQAQRAHGARGVLPVDEAPVLFSGTLRMNLDPFGDFDAVATLRQLVAETLSGGLGHLIAESGDNLSVGQRQLICLARALLQRSRILVLDEAAAALDVETDALLQQTIRDNLRHATVLTIAHRLNTVIDYDRILVLDHGHIIEFDAPQALLARSDSVFFSMAREAGLV
;
A
#
# COMPACT_ATOMS: atom_id res chain seq x y z
N MET A 1 32.23 21.07 -8.99
CA MET A 1 33.58 21.08 -9.59
C MET A 1 34.33 22.40 -9.44
N ALA A 2 33.92 23.51 -10.06
CA ALA A 2 34.71 24.76 -10.11
C ALA A 2 35.14 25.34 -8.73
N LEU A 3 34.23 25.33 -7.75
CA LEU A 3 34.53 25.80 -6.38
C LEU A 3 35.63 24.97 -5.71
N LEU A 4 35.57 23.63 -5.82
CA LEU A 4 36.57 22.72 -5.26
C LEU A 4 37.95 22.91 -5.91
N ARG A 5 38.02 23.16 -7.22
CA ARG A 5 39.29 23.49 -7.90
C ARG A 5 39.88 24.80 -7.37
N ARG A 6 39.06 25.85 -7.14
CA ARG A 6 39.54 27.11 -6.54
C ARG A 6 40.05 26.92 -5.11
N VAL A 7 39.35 26.14 -4.28
CA VAL A 7 39.81 25.79 -2.92
C VAL A 7 41.11 24.99 -2.94
N ALA A 8 41.26 24.03 -3.87
CA ALA A 8 42.50 23.26 -4.04
C ALA A 8 43.69 24.15 -4.46
N LEU A 9 43.48 25.09 -5.39
CA LEU A 9 44.49 26.07 -5.81
C LEU A 9 44.90 27.01 -4.65
N LEU A 10 43.95 27.48 -3.84
CA LEU A 10 44.22 28.29 -2.66
C LEU A 10 45.03 27.51 -1.61
N ASN A 11 44.65 26.26 -1.32
CA ASN A 11 45.38 25.40 -0.39
C ASN A 11 46.81 25.09 -0.90
N ALA A 12 46.98 24.89 -2.21
CA ALA A 12 48.30 24.67 -2.82
C ALA A 12 49.18 25.93 -2.71
N ALA A 13 48.66 27.11 -3.05
CA ALA A 13 49.37 28.38 -2.91
C ALA A 13 49.77 28.65 -1.45
N GLN A 14 48.86 28.39 -0.50
CA GLN A 14 49.12 28.47 0.93
C GLN A 14 50.26 27.51 1.35
N SER A 15 50.21 26.25 0.92
CA SER A 15 51.25 25.24 1.21
C SER A 15 52.63 25.63 0.67
N VAL A 16 52.70 26.12 -0.57
CA VAL A 16 53.95 26.61 -1.18
C VAL A 16 54.50 27.80 -0.40
N SER A 17 53.66 28.80 -0.09
CA SER A 17 54.07 29.98 0.69
C SER A 17 54.70 29.58 2.04
N TRP A 18 54.06 28.68 2.79
CA TRP A 18 54.60 28.23 4.09
C TRP A 18 55.84 27.35 3.97
N THR A 19 55.98 26.59 2.89
CA THR A 19 57.16 25.75 2.65
C THR A 19 58.38 26.59 2.27
N CYS A 20 58.19 27.66 1.49
CA CYS A 20 59.27 28.53 1.04
C CYS A 20 59.65 29.65 2.03
N THR A 21 58.73 30.09 2.89
CA THR A 21 58.97 31.19 3.88
C THR A 21 60.27 31.01 4.70
N PRO A 22 60.60 29.83 5.26
CA PRO A 22 61.85 29.63 6.01
C PRO A 22 63.12 29.78 5.16
N PHE A 23 63.08 29.44 3.86
CA PHE A 23 64.22 29.60 2.95
C PHE A 23 64.50 31.07 2.67
N PHE A 24 63.46 31.87 2.41
CA PHE A 24 63.61 33.32 2.21
C PHE A 24 64.10 34.05 3.46
N ILE A 25 63.60 33.67 4.65
CA ILE A 25 64.07 34.21 5.92
C ILE A 25 65.54 33.82 6.17
N SER A 26 65.89 32.54 5.99
CA SER A 26 67.27 32.05 6.17
C SER A 26 68.25 32.77 5.23
N ALA A 27 67.90 32.90 3.94
CA ALA A 27 68.72 33.64 2.97
C ALA A 27 68.92 35.12 3.35
N SER A 28 67.87 35.77 3.84
CA SER A 28 67.92 37.17 4.31
C SER A 28 68.81 37.33 5.55
N CYS A 29 68.76 36.39 6.50
CA CYS A 29 69.61 36.40 7.69
C CYS A 29 71.08 36.05 7.38
N PHE A 30 71.33 35.20 6.39
CA PHE A 30 72.69 34.87 5.95
C PHE A 30 73.39 36.08 5.33
N ALA A 31 72.67 36.91 4.56
CA ALA A 31 73.15 38.19 4.05
C ALA A 31 73.45 39.23 5.15
N ALA A 32 72.96 39.03 6.37
CA ALA A 32 73.11 39.92 7.51
C ALA A 32 74.13 39.44 8.58
N PHE A 33 74.90 38.37 8.32
CA PHE A 33 75.95 37.85 9.21
C PHE A 33 75.49 37.41 10.64
N VAL A 34 74.30 36.82 10.79
CA VAL A 34 73.81 36.26 12.07
C VAL A 34 73.60 34.74 11.98
N THR A 35 74.66 33.95 12.09
CA THR A 35 74.82 32.75 11.23
C THR A 35 74.71 31.35 11.85
N PHE A 36 74.16 31.14 13.06
CA PHE A 36 73.78 29.78 13.49
C PHE A 36 72.57 29.72 14.43
N VAL A 37 72.64 30.41 15.57
CA VAL A 37 71.58 30.39 16.61
C VAL A 37 70.23 30.88 16.06
N ALA A 38 70.23 31.90 15.20
CA ALA A 38 69.02 32.39 14.53
C ALA A 38 68.34 31.32 13.63
N ILE A 39 69.12 30.53 12.90
CA ILE A 39 68.60 29.47 12.01
C ILE A 39 67.89 28.37 12.84
N ALA A 40 68.45 28.01 14.00
CA ALA A 40 67.80 27.08 14.93
C ALA A 40 66.44 27.61 15.42
N TYR A 41 66.37 28.88 15.83
CA TYR A 41 65.11 29.49 16.25
C TYR A 41 64.07 29.59 15.12
N PHE A 42 64.47 29.94 13.89
CA PHE A 42 63.54 29.97 12.75
C PHE A 42 63.01 28.57 12.39
N ASN A 43 63.84 27.53 12.48
CA ASN A 43 63.39 26.15 12.29
C ASN A 43 62.39 25.69 13.38
N ILE A 44 62.56 26.14 14.63
CA ILE A 44 61.59 25.90 15.71
C ILE A 44 60.27 26.63 15.43
N ILE A 45 60.32 27.90 14.99
CA ILE A 45 59.12 28.71 14.69
C ILE A 45 58.31 28.16 13.50
N ARG A 46 58.94 27.43 12.57
CA ARG A 46 58.30 26.86 11.38
C ARG A 46 57.08 25.99 11.71
N PHE A 47 57.15 25.17 12.77
CA PHE A 47 56.06 24.26 13.14
C PHE A 47 54.83 25.02 13.69
N PRO A 48 54.94 25.89 14.72
CA PRO A 48 53.83 26.75 15.16
C PRO A 48 53.19 27.58 14.03
N LEU A 49 54.01 28.10 13.11
CA LEU A 49 53.54 28.90 11.98
C LEU A 49 52.69 28.08 10.99
N ALA A 50 53.12 26.85 10.68
CA ALA A 50 52.34 25.90 9.88
C ALA A 50 51.06 25.43 10.61
N CYS A 51 51.12 25.23 11.94
CA CYS A 51 49.93 24.92 12.74
C CYS A 51 48.90 26.05 12.69
N CYS A 52 49.31 27.32 12.78
CA CYS A 52 48.41 28.48 12.64
C CYS A 52 47.66 28.46 11.30
N ALA A 53 48.38 28.18 10.21
CA ALA A 53 47.81 28.06 8.87
C ALA A 53 46.76 26.94 8.76
N MET A 54 47.01 25.79 9.37
CA MET A 54 46.07 24.67 9.44
C MET A 54 44.84 25.01 10.30
N VAL A 55 45.03 25.71 11.42
CA VAL A 55 43.95 26.15 12.32
C VAL A 55 42.99 27.11 11.60
N ILE A 56 43.46 28.04 10.77
CA ILE A 56 42.59 28.94 9.99
C ILE A 56 41.66 28.15 9.05
N GLY A 57 42.18 27.14 8.37
CA GLY A 57 41.39 26.26 7.51
C GLY A 57 40.36 25.44 8.28
N ASN A 58 40.74 24.89 9.44
CA ASN A 58 39.85 24.15 10.32
C ASN A 58 38.77 25.04 10.94
N LEU A 59 39.12 26.26 11.37
CA LEU A 59 38.21 27.26 11.92
C LEU A 59 37.14 27.65 10.90
N THR A 60 37.51 27.82 9.62
CA THR A 60 36.54 28.11 8.55
C THR A 60 35.51 26.99 8.38
N ARG A 61 35.94 25.72 8.41
CA ARG A 61 35.02 24.56 8.37
C ARG A 61 34.15 24.49 9.63
N PHE A 62 34.72 24.75 10.80
CA PHE A 62 34.00 24.83 12.07
C PHE A 62 32.90 25.89 12.02
N LEU A 63 33.19 27.12 11.56
CA LEU A 63 32.21 28.20 11.49
C LEU A 63 31.03 27.86 10.57
N VAL A 64 31.27 27.24 9.42
CA VAL A 64 30.20 26.79 8.51
C VAL A 64 29.37 25.66 9.13
N SER A 65 30.02 24.69 9.78
CA SER A 65 29.33 23.58 10.45
C SER A 65 28.49 24.07 11.64
N ASN A 66 29.08 24.88 12.51
CA ASN A 66 28.43 25.53 13.66
C ASN A 66 27.23 26.37 13.22
N ARG A 67 27.31 27.09 12.10
CA ARG A 67 26.15 27.81 11.55
C ARG A 67 25.01 26.86 11.18
N ARG A 68 25.30 25.74 10.48
CA ARG A 68 24.27 24.74 10.12
C ARG A 68 23.63 24.10 11.36
N ILE A 69 24.43 23.72 12.34
CA ILE A 69 23.96 23.14 13.60
C ILE A 69 23.07 24.15 14.34
N LYS A 70 23.47 25.42 14.44
CA LYS A 70 22.67 26.49 15.06
C LYS A 70 21.40 26.82 14.30
N THR A 71 21.37 26.68 12.97
CA THR A 71 20.13 26.83 12.20
C THR A 71 19.18 25.69 12.52
N PHE A 72 19.64 24.44 12.42
CA PHE A 72 18.82 23.26 12.71
C PHE A 72 18.28 23.22 14.15
N LEU A 73 19.12 23.53 15.15
CA LEU A 73 18.72 23.61 16.56
C LEU A 73 17.93 24.89 16.91
N GLY A 74 17.68 25.77 15.94
CA GLY A 74 16.91 27.00 16.08
C GLY A 74 15.61 27.01 15.27
N GLU A 75 15.27 25.91 14.60
CA GLU A 75 13.95 25.71 13.99
C GLU A 75 12.87 25.57 15.08
N GLU A 76 11.62 25.89 14.77
CA GLU A 76 10.51 25.70 15.69
C GLU A 76 10.16 24.21 15.84
N GLU A 77 10.04 23.73 17.08
CA GLU A 77 9.46 22.41 17.37
C GLU A 77 7.93 22.44 17.22
N VAL A 78 7.31 21.29 16.90
CA VAL A 78 5.85 21.21 16.75
C VAL A 78 5.19 21.22 18.12
N ASP A 79 4.44 22.28 18.43
CA ASP A 79 3.64 22.40 19.65
C ASP A 79 2.66 21.21 19.78
N ASN A 80 2.73 20.46 20.87
CA ASN A 80 1.78 19.38 21.12
C ASN A 80 0.44 19.95 21.66
N TYR A 81 -0.47 20.25 20.74
CA TYR A 81 -1.83 20.75 21.03
C TYR A 81 -2.85 19.66 21.38
N VAL A 82 -2.47 18.38 21.38
CA VAL A 82 -3.38 17.28 21.66
C VAL A 82 -3.53 17.16 23.18
N LEU A 83 -4.69 17.59 23.68
CA LEU A 83 -4.97 17.67 25.11
C LEU A 83 -5.24 16.26 25.68
N PRO A 84 -4.41 15.75 26.61
CA PRO A 84 -4.56 14.40 27.13
C PRO A 84 -5.66 14.31 28.20
N GLY A 85 -6.30 13.14 28.26
CA GLY A 85 -7.17 12.75 29.37
C GLY A 85 -8.67 12.69 29.03
N PRO A 86 -9.51 12.33 30.01
CA PRO A 86 -10.91 11.98 29.77
C PRO A 86 -11.75 13.19 29.36
N HIS A 87 -12.37 13.11 28.18
CA HIS A 87 -13.31 14.11 27.69
C HIS A 87 -14.77 13.60 27.82
N LYS A 88 -15.71 14.48 28.18
CA LYS A 88 -17.11 14.11 28.44
C LYS A 88 -17.81 13.50 27.22
N ASP A 89 -17.44 13.97 26.03
CA ASP A 89 -18.07 13.61 24.75
C ASP A 89 -17.44 12.38 24.05
N GLY A 90 -16.33 11.81 24.55
CA GLY A 90 -15.68 10.67 23.89
C GLY A 90 -14.21 10.46 24.24
N THR A 91 -13.60 9.46 23.62
CA THR A 91 -12.18 9.10 23.74
C THR A 91 -11.30 9.85 22.75
N VAL A 92 -11.82 10.21 21.57
CA VAL A 92 -11.19 11.16 20.64
C VAL A 92 -12.21 12.23 20.31
N VAL A 93 -11.89 13.50 20.56
CA VAL A 93 -12.81 14.62 20.33
C VAL A 93 -12.08 15.76 19.64
N VAL A 94 -12.63 16.23 18.52
CA VAL A 94 -12.24 17.46 17.83
C VAL A 94 -13.42 18.42 17.87
N SER A 95 -13.17 19.65 18.33
CA SER A 95 -14.15 20.74 18.31
C SER A 95 -13.64 21.88 17.42
N ASN A 96 -14.32 22.12 16.29
CA ASN A 96 -13.99 23.14 15.30
C ASN A 96 -12.52 23.15 14.81
N GLY A 97 -11.91 21.97 14.71
CA GLY A 97 -10.48 21.81 14.41
C GLY A 97 -10.10 22.23 12.99
N THR A 98 -9.05 23.04 12.85
CA THR A 98 -8.52 23.46 11.55
C THR A 98 -7.00 23.26 11.53
N PHE A 99 -6.50 22.47 10.58
CA PHE A 99 -5.14 21.94 10.56
C PHE A 99 -4.43 22.17 9.23
N THR A 100 -3.13 22.45 9.29
CA THR A 100 -2.25 22.64 8.13
C THR A 100 -0.89 21.96 8.32
N TRP A 101 -0.23 21.60 7.22
CA TRP A 101 1.13 21.04 7.22
C TRP A 101 2.23 22.11 7.35
N SER A 102 1.92 23.37 6.99
CA SER A 102 2.79 24.53 7.21
C SER A 102 1.93 25.77 7.41
N ARG A 103 2.37 26.71 8.24
CA ARG A 103 1.68 27.99 8.49
C ARG A 103 1.48 28.82 7.21
N ASP A 104 2.34 28.64 6.20
CA ASP A 104 2.27 29.33 4.91
C ASP A 104 1.24 28.71 3.94
N ASN A 105 0.80 27.47 4.19
CA ASN A 105 -0.09 26.72 3.31
C ASN A 105 -1.55 26.82 3.75
N ALA A 106 -2.46 26.81 2.78
CA ALA A 106 -3.90 26.76 3.03
C ALA A 106 -4.28 25.54 3.89
N PRO A 107 -5.23 25.65 4.83
CA PRO A 107 -5.62 24.54 5.70
C PRO A 107 -6.14 23.35 4.90
N CYS A 108 -5.58 22.17 5.22
CA CYS A 108 -5.95 20.88 4.66
C CYS A 108 -7.24 20.34 5.28
N LEU A 109 -7.44 20.59 6.57
CA LEU A 109 -8.66 20.24 7.32
C LEU A 109 -9.29 21.51 7.90
N ARG A 110 -10.61 21.65 7.81
CA ARG A 110 -11.34 22.90 8.12
C ARG A 110 -12.60 22.63 8.94
N GLY A 111 -12.76 23.35 10.05
CA GLY A 111 -13.98 23.30 10.87
C GLY A 111 -14.39 21.90 11.32
N PHE A 112 -13.41 21.02 11.53
CA PHE A 112 -13.62 19.59 11.74
C PHE A 112 -14.24 19.34 13.12
N ASN A 113 -15.34 18.57 13.16
CA ASN A 113 -16.09 18.30 14.39
C ASN A 113 -16.38 16.80 14.51
N LEU A 114 -15.53 16.08 15.25
CA LEU A 114 -15.62 14.62 15.41
C LEU A 114 -15.63 14.25 16.88
N ARG A 115 -16.45 13.27 17.25
CA ARG A 115 -16.53 12.68 18.60
C ARG A 115 -16.56 11.17 18.45
N VAL A 116 -15.56 10.48 18.97
CA VAL A 116 -15.43 9.00 18.91
C VAL A 116 -15.60 8.44 20.30
N ARG A 117 -16.57 7.53 20.49
CA ARG A 117 -16.89 6.92 21.78
C ARG A 117 -15.88 5.85 22.15
N ARG A 118 -15.83 5.50 23.43
CA ARG A 118 -14.93 4.46 23.94
C ARG A 118 -15.33 3.09 23.37
N GLY A 119 -14.39 2.42 22.71
CA GLY A 119 -14.62 1.11 22.11
C GLY A 119 -15.25 1.15 20.70
N GLU A 120 -15.63 2.32 20.19
CA GLU A 120 -16.24 2.46 18.86
C GLU A 120 -15.23 2.15 17.74
N LEU A 121 -15.68 1.44 16.70
CA LEU A 121 -15.00 1.30 15.41
C LEU A 121 -15.62 2.27 14.41
N ILE A 122 -14.88 3.34 14.06
CA ILE A 122 -15.27 4.25 12.99
C ILE A 122 -14.46 4.02 11.73
N ALA A 123 -15.10 4.13 10.57
CA ALA A 123 -14.44 4.19 9.27
C ALA A 123 -14.38 5.63 8.76
N VAL A 124 -13.27 6.01 8.13
CA VAL A 124 -13.05 7.32 7.51
C VAL A 124 -12.80 7.12 6.02
N VAL A 125 -13.71 7.63 5.20
CA VAL A 125 -13.75 7.43 3.75
C VAL A 125 -13.82 8.76 3.00
N GLY A 126 -13.60 8.72 1.69
CA GLY A 126 -13.55 9.91 0.82
C GLY A 126 -12.46 9.79 -0.24
N LYS A 127 -12.48 10.73 -1.20
CA LYS A 127 -11.59 10.71 -2.39
C LYS A 127 -10.10 10.71 -2.02
N VAL A 128 -9.26 10.34 -2.99
CA VAL A 128 -7.81 10.55 -2.90
C VAL A 128 -7.56 12.05 -2.72
N GLY A 129 -6.66 12.42 -1.80
CA GLY A 129 -6.36 13.82 -1.49
C GLY A 129 -7.35 14.54 -0.57
N ALA A 130 -8.47 13.92 -0.16
CA ALA A 130 -9.48 14.56 0.70
C ALA A 130 -9.02 14.90 2.15
N GLY A 131 -7.81 14.52 2.55
CA GLY A 131 -7.25 14.77 3.89
C GLY A 131 -7.35 13.62 4.90
N LYS A 132 -7.69 12.40 4.47
CA LYS A 132 -7.89 11.23 5.35
C LYS A 132 -6.69 10.91 6.26
N SER A 133 -5.50 10.69 5.68
CA SER A 133 -4.28 10.43 6.47
C SER A 133 -3.84 11.66 7.27
N SER A 134 -4.08 12.86 6.75
CA SER A 134 -3.84 14.12 7.49
C SER A 134 -4.69 14.22 8.76
N LEU A 135 -5.91 13.64 8.78
CA LEU A 135 -6.71 13.57 10.00
C LEU A 135 -6.02 12.72 11.08
N LEU A 136 -5.35 11.63 10.70
CA LEU A 136 -4.61 10.79 11.65
C LEU A 136 -3.38 11.53 12.19
N SER A 137 -2.61 12.20 11.34
CA SER A 137 -1.50 13.07 11.76
C SER A 137 -1.95 14.25 12.65
N ALA A 138 -3.18 14.76 12.47
CA ALA A 138 -3.77 15.74 13.38
C ALA A 138 -4.13 15.17 14.78
N PHE A 139 -4.42 13.86 14.89
CA PHE A 139 -4.60 13.19 16.19
C PHE A 139 -3.27 12.80 16.85
N LEU A 140 -2.21 12.61 16.05
CA LEU A 140 -0.85 12.36 16.54
C LEU A 140 -0.13 13.64 16.99
N GLY A 141 -0.64 14.82 16.63
CA GLY A 141 -0.02 16.11 16.93
C GLY A 141 1.06 16.53 15.93
N GLU A 142 1.16 15.87 14.77
CA GLU A 142 2.22 16.09 13.76
C GLU A 142 1.94 17.30 12.84
N MET A 143 0.68 17.70 12.70
CA MET A 143 0.25 18.87 11.92
C MET A 143 0.20 20.14 12.76
N THR A 144 0.27 21.34 12.16
CA THR A 144 0.01 22.59 12.89
C THR A 144 -1.50 22.82 13.07
N LYS A 145 -1.96 22.94 14.33
CA LYS A 145 -3.32 23.41 14.67
C LYS A 145 -3.41 24.93 14.54
N THR A 146 -4.41 25.42 13.80
CA THR A 146 -4.68 26.87 13.63
C THR A 146 -5.92 27.33 14.40
N ALA A 147 -6.92 26.46 14.58
CA ALA A 147 -8.13 26.73 15.35
C ALA A 147 -8.73 25.43 15.92
N GLY A 148 -9.61 25.59 16.91
CA GLY A 148 -10.32 24.50 17.57
C GLY A 148 -9.48 23.75 18.60
N ASP A 149 -10.02 22.64 19.12
CA ASP A 149 -9.40 21.83 20.17
C ASP A 149 -9.47 20.34 19.84
N VAL A 150 -8.45 19.60 20.30
CA VAL A 150 -8.28 18.15 20.10
C VAL A 150 -8.01 17.51 21.46
N HIS A 151 -8.81 16.52 21.82
CA HIS A 151 -8.66 15.72 23.02
C HIS A 151 -8.50 14.25 22.68
N VAL A 152 -7.56 13.57 23.35
CA VAL A 152 -7.37 12.12 23.27
C VAL A 152 -7.24 11.53 24.68
N ASP A 153 -8.14 10.61 25.03
CA ASP A 153 -8.14 9.89 26.30
C ASP A 153 -7.37 8.57 26.21
N GLY A 154 -6.21 8.54 26.88
CA GLY A 154 -5.34 7.37 26.96
C GLY A 154 -4.29 7.32 25.85
N SER A 155 -3.75 6.11 25.63
CA SER A 155 -2.60 5.90 24.75
C SER A 155 -2.98 5.54 23.32
N LEU A 156 -2.22 6.06 22.35
CA LEU A 156 -2.40 5.82 20.91
C LEU A 156 -1.49 4.68 20.39
N ALA A 157 -2.03 3.89 19.46
CA ALA A 157 -1.31 3.10 18.47
C ALA A 157 -1.59 3.68 17.08
N PHE A 158 -0.59 3.67 16.20
CA PHE A 158 -0.73 4.09 14.81
C PHE A 158 -0.17 3.00 13.89
N VAL A 159 -0.90 2.70 12.81
CA VAL A 159 -0.45 1.91 11.67
C VAL A 159 -0.50 2.84 10.46
N SER A 160 0.65 3.13 9.89
CA SER A 160 0.81 3.94 8.69
C SER A 160 0.58 3.12 7.41
N GLN A 161 0.15 3.79 6.34
CA GLN A 161 -0.04 3.18 5.02
C GLN A 161 1.27 2.56 4.45
N GLN A 162 2.42 3.09 4.86
CA GLN A 162 3.74 2.48 4.66
C GLN A 162 4.38 2.20 6.02
N ALA A 163 4.84 0.98 6.28
CA ALA A 163 5.80 0.68 7.34
C ALA A 163 7.19 0.48 6.68
N TRP A 164 8.34 0.90 7.22
CA TRP A 164 8.75 1.28 8.58
C TRP A 164 8.86 0.15 9.60
N ILE A 165 9.88 -0.68 9.38
CA ILE A 165 10.34 -1.78 10.23
C ILE A 165 11.78 -1.48 10.67
N GLN A 166 12.16 -1.90 11.87
CA GLN A 166 13.53 -1.77 12.36
C GLN A 166 14.40 -2.92 11.88
N ASN A 167 15.70 -2.65 11.68
CA ASN A 167 16.71 -3.67 11.45
C ASN A 167 16.97 -4.47 12.75
N ALA A 168 16.07 -5.42 13.02
CA ALA A 168 16.02 -6.29 14.19
C ALA A 168 15.23 -7.56 13.82
N THR A 169 15.15 -8.54 14.73
CA THR A 169 14.33 -9.74 14.51
C THR A 169 12.83 -9.40 14.42
N VAL A 170 12.04 -10.30 13.83
CA VAL A 170 10.58 -10.17 13.74
C VAL A 170 9.97 -10.02 15.12
N GLU A 171 10.34 -10.91 16.04
CA GLU A 171 9.93 -10.86 17.45
C GLU A 171 10.27 -9.49 18.08
N ALA A 172 11.49 -8.97 17.87
CA ALA A 172 11.86 -7.65 18.39
C ALA A 172 11.02 -6.50 17.78
N ASN A 173 10.66 -6.60 16.50
CA ASN A 173 9.78 -5.65 15.83
C ASN A 173 8.32 -5.72 16.35
N ILE A 174 7.79 -6.92 16.64
CA ILE A 174 6.45 -7.12 17.20
C ILE A 174 6.39 -6.66 18.67
N LEU A 175 7.34 -7.11 19.50
CA LEU A 175 7.42 -6.75 20.92
C LEU A 175 7.71 -5.26 21.13
N PHE A 176 8.55 -4.68 20.27
CA PHE A 176 8.95 -3.26 20.26
C PHE A 176 9.37 -2.73 21.64
N GLY A 177 10.28 -3.44 22.31
CA GLY A 177 10.80 -3.10 23.64
C GLY A 177 9.89 -3.52 24.81
N ARG A 178 8.80 -4.26 24.57
CA ARG A 178 8.02 -4.93 25.62
C ARG A 178 8.55 -6.32 25.93
N GLN A 179 8.17 -6.85 27.09
CA GLN A 179 8.36 -8.25 27.44
C GLN A 179 7.40 -9.14 26.64
N ARG A 180 7.83 -10.36 26.34
CA ARG A 180 7.02 -11.38 25.67
C ARG A 180 6.10 -12.09 26.67
N ASP A 181 4.82 -11.76 26.58
CA ASP A 181 3.70 -12.61 26.98
C ASP A 181 3.45 -13.64 25.85
N GLU A 182 3.71 -14.93 26.11
CA GLU A 182 3.61 -16.00 25.10
C GLU A 182 2.18 -16.25 24.62
N GLU A 183 1.21 -16.35 25.54
CA GLU A 183 -0.21 -16.56 25.19
C GLU A 183 -0.73 -15.41 24.33
N PHE A 184 -0.36 -14.17 24.67
CA PHE A 184 -0.79 -13.02 23.88
C PHE A 184 -0.04 -12.89 22.56
N TYR A 185 1.26 -13.24 22.53
CA TYR A 185 2.06 -13.21 21.31
C TYR A 185 1.51 -14.18 20.27
N GLU A 186 1.30 -15.45 20.64
CA GLU A 186 0.71 -16.46 19.75
C GLU A 186 -0.68 -16.05 19.27
N ARG A 187 -1.53 -15.52 20.16
CA ARG A 187 -2.87 -15.03 19.77
C ARG A 187 -2.82 -13.88 18.77
N VAL A 188 -1.81 -13.01 18.85
CA VAL A 188 -1.66 -11.89 17.89
C VAL A 188 -1.17 -12.41 16.55
N VAL A 189 -0.11 -13.23 16.54
CA VAL A 189 0.47 -13.86 15.35
C VAL A 189 -0.57 -14.69 14.59
N GLU A 190 -1.42 -15.43 15.32
CA GLU A 190 -2.54 -16.18 14.75
C GLU A 190 -3.64 -15.26 14.20
N ALA A 191 -4.10 -14.26 14.97
CA ALA A 191 -5.15 -13.34 14.53
C ALA A 191 -4.75 -12.52 13.29
N CYS A 192 -3.46 -12.27 13.11
CA CYS A 192 -2.91 -11.58 11.94
C CYS A 192 -2.53 -12.49 10.77
N ALA A 193 -2.81 -13.80 10.86
CA ALA A 193 -2.51 -14.80 9.83
C ALA A 193 -1.02 -14.97 9.48
N LEU A 194 -0.08 -14.51 10.32
CA LEU A 194 1.36 -14.58 10.02
C LEU A 194 1.98 -15.99 10.17
N LYS A 195 1.26 -16.98 10.71
CA LYS A 195 1.82 -18.33 10.94
C LYS A 195 2.42 -18.98 9.67
N PRO A 196 1.72 -19.02 8.51
CA PRO A 196 2.26 -19.63 7.28
C PRO A 196 3.50 -18.89 6.75
N ASP A 197 3.53 -17.56 6.86
CA ASP A 197 4.67 -16.73 6.44
C ASP A 197 5.89 -16.96 7.33
N LEU A 198 5.68 -17.01 8.66
CA LEU A 198 6.75 -17.31 9.62
C LEU A 198 7.32 -18.74 9.48
N GLU A 199 6.53 -19.70 9.00
CA GLU A 199 6.96 -21.07 8.74
C GLU A 199 7.73 -21.22 7.42
N THR A 200 7.42 -20.41 6.41
CA THR A 200 8.12 -20.42 5.10
C THR A 200 9.35 -19.53 5.05
N LEU A 201 9.43 -18.49 5.88
CA LEU A 201 10.53 -17.54 5.91
C LEU A 201 11.66 -18.00 6.83
N ALA A 202 12.88 -18.15 6.28
CA ALA A 202 14.10 -18.32 7.08
C ALA A 202 14.41 -17.13 8.01
N ALA A 203 13.78 -15.97 7.75
CA ALA A 203 13.63 -14.84 8.66
C ALA A 203 12.36 -14.06 8.25
N GLY A 204 11.35 -14.04 9.12
CA GLY A 204 9.98 -13.60 8.80
C GLY A 204 9.74 -12.09 8.59
N ASP A 205 8.49 -11.76 8.28
CA ASP A 205 7.88 -10.41 8.11
C ASP A 205 6.34 -10.63 8.02
N GLN A 206 5.37 -9.73 8.29
CA GLN A 206 5.36 -8.36 8.86
C GLN A 206 3.89 -7.94 9.17
N THR A 207 3.54 -7.43 10.38
CA THR A 207 2.48 -6.39 10.64
C THR A 207 2.14 -6.12 12.13
N ASP A 208 2.40 -7.05 13.04
CA ASP A 208 1.64 -7.18 14.32
C ASP A 208 1.90 -6.18 15.46
N ARG A 209 2.96 -5.40 15.35
CA ARG A 209 3.47 -4.49 16.39
C ARG A 209 2.40 -3.60 17.02
N ALA A 210 1.48 -3.08 16.22
CA ALA A 210 0.42 -2.21 16.73
C ALA A 210 -0.56 -2.98 17.64
N VAL A 211 -1.00 -4.17 17.25
CA VAL A 211 -1.92 -5.02 18.02
C VAL A 211 -1.26 -5.39 19.35
N TYR A 212 0.00 -5.83 19.33
CA TYR A 212 0.76 -6.19 20.53
C TYR A 212 0.94 -5.03 21.53
N SER A 213 0.91 -3.78 21.05
CA SER A 213 1.05 -2.59 21.90
C SER A 213 -0.15 -2.32 22.84
N GLN A 214 -1.26 -3.06 22.72
CA GLN A 214 -2.46 -3.02 23.60
C GLN A 214 -2.96 -1.61 23.98
N LYS A 215 -2.85 -0.63 23.09
CA LYS A 215 -3.15 0.80 23.35
C LYS A 215 -4.65 1.05 23.59
N ASN A 216 -5.05 2.28 23.91
CA ASN A 216 -6.46 2.64 24.16
C ASN A 216 -7.19 2.94 22.85
N VAL A 217 -6.51 3.68 21.98
CA VAL A 217 -6.99 4.15 20.68
C VAL A 217 -6.06 3.63 19.59
N TYR A 218 -6.64 3.11 18.51
CA TYR A 218 -5.94 2.62 17.33
C TYR A 218 -6.29 3.49 16.12
N LEU A 219 -5.27 4.08 15.51
CA LEU A 219 -5.35 4.80 14.25
C LEU A 219 -4.77 3.90 13.16
N LEU A 220 -5.57 3.57 12.15
CA LEU A 220 -5.23 2.61 11.11
C LEU A 220 -5.37 3.29 9.74
N ASP A 221 -4.25 3.48 9.04
CA ASP A 221 -4.21 4.12 7.72
C ASP A 221 -4.11 3.07 6.60
N ASP A 222 -5.27 2.63 6.12
CA ASP A 222 -5.49 1.66 5.04
C ASP A 222 -4.71 0.32 5.14
N PRO A 223 -4.69 -0.35 6.32
CA PRO A 223 -3.85 -1.53 6.59
C PRO A 223 -4.24 -2.79 5.81
N LEU A 224 -5.39 -2.78 5.11
CA LEU A 224 -5.92 -3.93 4.37
C LEU A 224 -5.68 -3.81 2.85
N SER A 225 -5.04 -2.75 2.38
CA SER A 225 -4.88 -2.45 0.94
C SER A 225 -3.78 -3.25 0.24
N ALA A 226 -2.83 -3.81 1.00
CA ALA A 226 -1.65 -4.52 0.48
C ALA A 226 -1.77 -6.05 0.52
N VAL A 227 -2.88 -6.58 1.04
CA VAL A 227 -3.15 -8.02 1.19
C VAL A 227 -4.30 -8.44 0.28
N ASP A 228 -4.38 -9.73 -0.05
CA ASP A 228 -5.48 -10.29 -0.82
C ASP A 228 -6.82 -10.26 -0.05
N SER A 229 -7.92 -10.56 -0.75
CA SER A 229 -9.26 -10.47 -0.17
C SER A 229 -9.55 -11.47 0.96
N HIS A 230 -8.86 -12.62 0.99
CA HIS A 230 -9.03 -13.63 2.03
C HIS A 230 -8.28 -13.22 3.30
N VAL A 231 -7.00 -12.81 3.17
CA VAL A 231 -6.20 -12.29 4.28
C VAL A 231 -6.80 -10.98 4.83
N ALA A 232 -7.29 -10.09 3.97
CA ALA A 232 -8.01 -8.88 4.39
C ALA A 232 -9.23 -9.21 5.26
N LYS A 233 -10.04 -10.20 4.85
CA LYS A 233 -11.20 -10.67 5.62
C LYS A 233 -10.79 -11.27 6.95
N HIS A 234 -9.76 -12.12 6.97
CA HIS A 234 -9.22 -12.70 8.20
C HIS A 234 -8.74 -11.62 9.19
N LEU A 235 -7.92 -10.67 8.72
CA LEU A 235 -7.45 -9.54 9.53
C LEU A 235 -8.61 -8.68 10.06
N PHE A 236 -9.61 -8.40 9.23
CA PHE A 236 -10.76 -7.63 9.67
C PHE A 236 -11.55 -8.38 10.74
N GLU A 237 -11.87 -9.67 10.52
CA GLU A 237 -12.65 -10.47 11.46
C GLU A 237 -11.91 -10.75 12.78
N ASN A 238 -10.62 -11.09 12.74
CA ASN A 238 -9.85 -11.51 13.91
C ASN A 238 -9.10 -10.39 14.63
N VAL A 239 -8.83 -9.25 14.00
CA VAL A 239 -8.16 -8.10 14.64
C VAL A 239 -9.11 -6.92 14.82
N ILE A 240 -9.71 -6.41 13.73
CA ILE A 240 -10.33 -5.07 13.67
C ILE A 240 -11.79 -5.07 14.14
N SER A 241 -12.56 -6.12 13.85
CA SER A 241 -14.02 -6.21 14.02
C SER A 241 -14.50 -5.98 15.46
N SER A 242 -15.61 -5.24 15.62
CA SER A 242 -16.29 -5.06 16.92
C SER A 242 -16.97 -6.34 17.45
N LYS A 243 -17.17 -7.36 16.61
CA LYS A 243 -17.82 -8.62 17.00
C LYS A 243 -16.82 -9.61 17.59
N THR A 244 -15.82 -9.97 16.80
CA THR A 244 -14.88 -11.08 17.04
C THR A 244 -13.49 -10.60 17.40
N GLY A 245 -13.05 -9.47 16.84
CA GLY A 245 -11.65 -9.06 16.82
C GLY A 245 -10.97 -8.91 18.18
N VAL A 246 -9.65 -9.11 18.21
CA VAL A 246 -8.79 -8.89 19.39
C VAL A 246 -8.91 -7.45 19.90
N LEU A 247 -9.11 -6.47 19.01
CA LEU A 247 -9.26 -5.06 19.37
C LEU A 247 -10.70 -4.64 19.71
N ARG A 248 -11.68 -5.55 19.80
CA ARG A 248 -13.12 -5.21 19.96
C ARG A 248 -13.49 -4.35 21.19
N LYS A 249 -12.64 -4.28 22.21
CA LYS A 249 -12.82 -3.42 23.41
C LYS A 249 -12.06 -2.09 23.34
N LYS A 250 -11.37 -1.80 22.24
CA LYS A 250 -10.52 -0.62 22.03
C LYS A 250 -11.21 0.35 21.07
N THR A 251 -10.93 1.64 21.19
CA THR A 251 -11.41 2.63 20.21
C THR A 251 -10.58 2.50 18.94
N ARG A 252 -11.21 2.46 17.77
CA ARG A 252 -10.55 2.20 16.48
C ARG A 252 -11.03 3.21 15.44
N ILE A 253 -10.08 3.82 14.74
CA ILE A 253 -10.30 4.75 13.63
C ILE A 253 -9.61 4.14 12.41
N LEU A 254 -10.40 3.62 11.48
CA LEU A 254 -9.95 2.99 10.24
C LEU A 254 -10.14 3.97 9.07
N VAL A 255 -9.05 4.60 8.61
CA VAL A 255 -9.02 5.13 7.25
C VAL A 255 -8.89 3.93 6.32
N THR A 256 -9.71 3.84 5.28
CA THR A 256 -9.52 2.81 4.26
C THR A 256 -10.05 3.21 2.89
N HIS A 257 -9.45 2.64 1.84
CA HIS A 257 -9.97 2.64 0.48
C HIS A 257 -10.83 1.40 0.17
N GLY A 258 -10.82 0.36 1.01
CA GLY A 258 -11.63 -0.84 0.84
C GLY A 258 -13.07 -0.68 1.36
N LEU A 259 -14.07 -0.84 0.50
CA LEU A 259 -15.48 -0.65 0.86
C LEU A 259 -16.11 -1.84 1.62
N GLY A 260 -15.62 -3.06 1.42
CA GLY A 260 -16.29 -4.30 1.84
C GLY A 260 -16.47 -4.50 3.36
N PHE A 261 -15.82 -3.68 4.18
CA PHE A 261 -15.87 -3.75 5.64
C PHE A 261 -16.63 -2.58 6.29
N LEU A 262 -17.12 -1.61 5.49
CA LEU A 262 -17.79 -0.41 6.00
C LEU A 262 -19.12 -0.71 6.69
N LYS A 263 -19.83 -1.75 6.24
CA LYS A 263 -21.09 -2.24 6.85
C LYS A 263 -20.93 -2.78 8.28
N ASP A 264 -19.72 -3.20 8.64
CA ASP A 264 -19.37 -3.81 9.94
C ASP A 264 -18.72 -2.81 10.91
N CYS A 265 -18.56 -1.56 10.46
CA CYS A 265 -18.13 -0.44 11.29
C CYS A 265 -19.35 0.17 12.01
N ASP A 266 -19.15 0.64 13.25
CA ASP A 266 -20.24 1.20 14.08
C ASP A 266 -20.74 2.54 13.50
N ARG A 267 -19.86 3.29 12.84
CA ARG A 267 -20.15 4.55 12.14
C ARG A 267 -19.13 4.85 11.04
N ILE A 268 -19.57 5.52 9.99
CA ILE A 268 -18.73 5.97 8.87
C ILE A 268 -18.70 7.51 8.89
N VAL A 269 -17.55 8.08 8.53
CA VAL A 269 -17.28 9.51 8.39
C VAL A 269 -16.81 9.77 6.97
N VAL A 270 -17.58 10.53 6.20
CA VAL A 270 -17.23 10.90 4.82
C VAL A 270 -16.55 12.25 4.80
N ILE A 271 -15.30 12.29 4.31
CA ILE A 271 -14.52 13.52 4.17
C ILE A 271 -14.54 13.97 2.70
N LYS A 272 -14.89 15.24 2.49
CA LYS A 272 -14.91 15.92 1.19
C LYS A 272 -14.27 17.30 1.36
N ASP A 273 -13.32 17.64 0.50
CA ASP A 273 -12.65 18.95 0.45
C ASP A 273 -12.08 19.45 1.82
N GLY A 274 -11.59 18.53 2.65
CA GLY A 274 -11.02 18.83 3.96
C GLY A 274 -12.04 19.03 5.10
N ALA A 275 -13.32 18.78 4.85
CA ALA A 275 -14.39 18.85 5.84
C ALA A 275 -15.17 17.52 5.93
N ILE A 276 -15.89 17.32 7.03
CA ILE A 276 -16.85 16.24 7.15
C ILE A 276 -18.08 16.62 6.31
N SER A 277 -18.43 15.79 5.33
CA SER A 277 -19.67 15.95 4.55
C SER A 277 -20.86 15.36 5.31
N GLU A 278 -20.71 14.13 5.81
CA GLU A 278 -21.76 13.39 6.52
C GLU A 278 -21.17 12.30 7.42
N MET A 279 -21.96 11.89 8.42
CA MET A 279 -21.63 10.82 9.36
C MET A 279 -22.87 10.04 9.75
N GLY A 280 -22.76 8.72 9.82
CA GLY A 280 -23.87 7.83 10.21
C GLY A 280 -23.48 6.36 10.15
N SER A 281 -24.40 5.47 10.49
CA SER A 281 -24.24 4.06 10.15
C SER A 281 -24.35 3.85 8.63
N TYR A 282 -23.80 2.74 8.12
CA TYR A 282 -23.87 2.39 6.69
C TYR A 282 -25.31 2.46 6.14
N LYS A 283 -26.30 1.97 6.90
CA LYS A 283 -27.70 1.94 6.49
C LYS A 283 -28.33 3.34 6.39
N GLU A 284 -28.00 4.24 7.33
CA GLU A 284 -28.49 5.62 7.31
C GLU A 284 -27.90 6.41 6.15
N LEU A 285 -26.59 6.26 5.89
CA LEU A 285 -25.91 6.97 4.81
C LEU A 285 -26.39 6.52 3.43
N VAL A 286 -26.49 5.21 3.17
CA VAL A 286 -27.06 4.69 1.91
C VAL A 286 -28.50 5.16 1.70
N ALA A 287 -29.33 5.15 2.76
CA ALA A 287 -30.70 5.62 2.68
C ALA A 287 -30.83 7.15 2.46
N SER A 288 -29.81 7.93 2.85
CA SER A 288 -29.81 9.39 2.67
C SER A 288 -29.54 9.85 1.23
N GLN A 289 -28.98 8.96 0.38
CA GLN A 289 -28.51 9.28 -0.98
C GLN A 289 -27.62 10.53 -1.02
N GLY A 290 -26.75 10.67 0.00
CA GLY A 290 -25.80 11.75 0.16
C GLY A 290 -24.42 11.47 -0.46
N ALA A 291 -23.42 12.20 0.03
CA ALA A 291 -22.05 12.14 -0.47
C ALA A 291 -21.37 10.78 -0.28
N PHE A 292 -21.87 9.93 0.62
CA PHE A 292 -21.45 8.54 0.73
C PHE A 292 -21.85 7.73 -0.51
N THR A 293 -23.10 7.87 -0.97
CA THR A 293 -23.61 7.15 -2.14
C THR A 293 -22.88 7.61 -3.41
N ASP A 294 -22.69 8.93 -3.60
CA ASP A 294 -21.85 9.47 -4.67
C ASP A 294 -20.45 8.83 -4.68
N PHE A 295 -19.82 8.73 -3.50
CA PHE A 295 -18.49 8.15 -3.33
C PHE A 295 -18.47 6.63 -3.60
N LEU A 296 -19.50 5.89 -3.20
CA LEU A 296 -19.64 4.47 -3.54
C LEU A 296 -19.77 4.28 -5.05
N GLU A 297 -20.65 5.05 -5.71
CA GLU A 297 -20.86 4.97 -7.17
C GLU A 297 -19.59 5.33 -7.95
N GLU A 298 -18.91 6.43 -7.60
CA GLU A 298 -17.65 6.83 -8.24
C GLU A 298 -16.54 5.80 -8.03
N TYR A 299 -16.43 5.21 -6.83
CA TYR A 299 -15.48 4.13 -6.57
C TYR A 299 -15.80 2.85 -7.37
N LEU A 300 -17.08 2.49 -7.50
CA LEU A 300 -17.52 1.36 -8.31
C LEU A 300 -17.18 1.59 -9.80
N VAL A 301 -17.35 2.82 -10.29
CA VAL A 301 -16.95 3.21 -11.66
C VAL A 301 -15.43 3.17 -11.82
N GLU A 302 -14.64 3.70 -10.87
CA GLU A 302 -13.17 3.61 -10.92
C GLU A 302 -12.67 2.15 -10.91
N GLN A 303 -13.25 1.29 -10.08
CA GLN A 303 -12.85 -0.12 -10.02
C GLN A 303 -13.28 -0.89 -11.28
N ALA A 304 -14.46 -0.62 -11.83
CA ALA A 304 -14.86 -1.14 -13.13
C ALA A 304 -13.87 -0.68 -14.22
N GLN A 305 -13.48 0.60 -14.25
CA GLN A 305 -12.49 1.12 -15.19
C GLN A 305 -11.09 0.55 -15.00
N ARG A 306 -10.68 0.19 -13.77
CA ARG A 306 -9.41 -0.51 -13.51
C ARG A 306 -9.46 -1.97 -13.96
N ALA A 307 -10.60 -2.64 -13.80
CA ALA A 307 -10.84 -3.95 -14.42
C ALA A 307 -10.89 -3.84 -15.97
N HIS A 308 -11.35 -2.73 -16.53
CA HIS A 308 -11.22 -2.37 -17.96
C HIS A 308 -9.80 -1.88 -18.34
N GLY A 309 -8.76 -2.30 -17.61
CA GLY A 309 -7.40 -1.78 -17.71
C GLY A 309 -6.72 -1.98 -19.08
N ALA A 310 -6.47 -0.87 -19.76
CA ALA A 310 -5.56 -0.72 -20.92
C ALA A 310 -5.92 -1.44 -22.24
N ARG A 311 -6.45 -0.65 -23.20
CA ARG A 311 -6.36 -0.88 -24.66
C ARG A 311 -6.62 -2.32 -25.14
N GLY A 312 -7.68 -2.95 -24.65
CA GLY A 312 -8.27 -4.14 -25.25
C GLY A 312 -7.65 -5.48 -24.85
N VAL A 313 -6.86 -5.50 -23.76
CA VAL A 313 -6.57 -6.72 -22.99
C VAL A 313 -7.53 -6.76 -21.80
N LEU A 314 -8.10 -7.92 -21.50
CA LEU A 314 -8.90 -8.13 -20.29
C LEU A 314 -8.47 -9.42 -19.60
N PRO A 315 -8.01 -9.38 -18.33
CA PRO A 315 -7.80 -10.58 -17.52
C PRO A 315 -9.12 -11.11 -16.95
N VAL A 316 -9.22 -12.44 -16.83
CA VAL A 316 -10.26 -13.14 -16.08
C VAL A 316 -9.57 -14.06 -15.09
N ASP A 317 -9.55 -13.62 -13.83
CA ASP A 317 -8.88 -14.29 -12.71
C ASP A 317 -9.78 -15.33 -12.04
N GLU A 318 -9.18 -16.27 -11.30
CA GLU A 318 -9.90 -17.35 -10.60
C GLU A 318 -10.94 -16.83 -9.58
N ALA A 319 -10.64 -15.72 -8.89
CA ALA A 319 -11.43 -15.15 -7.78
C ALA A 319 -11.94 -13.73 -8.10
N PRO A 320 -12.94 -13.58 -8.99
CA PRO A 320 -13.35 -12.26 -9.46
C PRO A 320 -14.17 -11.45 -8.44
N VAL A 321 -13.94 -10.13 -8.43
CA VAL A 321 -14.71 -9.19 -7.60
C VAL A 321 -16.14 -9.01 -8.14
N LEU A 322 -17.12 -9.48 -7.37
CA LEU A 322 -18.54 -9.24 -7.62
C LEU A 322 -19.13 -8.22 -6.64
N PHE A 323 -20.04 -7.40 -7.14
CA PHE A 323 -20.66 -6.31 -6.40
C PHE A 323 -22.04 -6.73 -5.87
N SER A 324 -22.42 -6.23 -4.70
CA SER A 324 -23.79 -6.40 -4.21
C SER A 324 -24.78 -5.64 -5.10
N GLY A 325 -25.84 -6.31 -5.54
CA GLY A 325 -26.79 -5.74 -6.50
C GLY A 325 -27.43 -6.80 -7.41
N THR A 326 -28.06 -6.39 -8.50
CA THR A 326 -28.59 -7.36 -9.48
C THR A 326 -27.47 -7.98 -10.32
N LEU A 327 -27.71 -9.18 -10.85
CA LEU A 327 -26.86 -9.78 -11.88
C LEU A 327 -26.73 -8.85 -13.11
N ARG A 328 -27.82 -8.19 -13.53
CA ARG A 328 -27.77 -7.19 -14.61
C ARG A 328 -26.74 -6.10 -14.32
N MET A 329 -26.82 -5.46 -13.15
CA MET A 329 -25.88 -4.40 -12.74
C MET A 329 -24.44 -4.90 -12.65
N ASN A 330 -24.23 -6.19 -12.32
CA ASN A 330 -22.90 -6.79 -12.31
C ASN A 330 -22.37 -7.08 -13.72
N LEU A 331 -23.20 -7.40 -14.70
CA LEU A 331 -22.80 -7.71 -16.08
C LEU A 331 -22.65 -6.45 -16.94
N ASP A 332 -23.59 -5.52 -16.82
CA ASP A 332 -23.70 -4.27 -17.56
C ASP A 332 -24.04 -3.12 -16.59
N PRO A 333 -23.04 -2.52 -15.93
CA PRO A 333 -23.25 -1.43 -14.97
C PRO A 333 -23.77 -0.14 -15.62
N PHE A 334 -23.49 0.07 -16.90
CA PHE A 334 -23.76 1.33 -17.62
C PHE A 334 -25.06 1.27 -18.43
N GLY A 335 -25.60 0.07 -18.69
CA GLY A 335 -26.82 -0.13 -19.48
C GLY A 335 -26.57 -0.08 -21.00
N ASP A 336 -25.31 -0.11 -21.43
CA ASP A 336 -24.87 0.11 -22.82
C ASP A 336 -25.08 -1.13 -23.71
N PHE A 337 -25.34 -2.32 -23.13
CA PHE A 337 -25.31 -3.57 -23.87
C PHE A 337 -26.70 -4.23 -24.00
N ASP A 338 -27.32 -4.10 -25.18
CA ASP A 338 -28.47 -4.95 -25.58
C ASP A 338 -28.09 -6.44 -25.68
N ALA A 339 -26.79 -6.75 -25.75
CA ALA A 339 -26.21 -8.10 -25.86
C ALA A 339 -26.44 -8.98 -24.61
N VAL A 340 -27.02 -8.46 -23.53
CA VAL A 340 -27.46 -9.24 -22.36
C VAL A 340 -28.45 -10.36 -22.76
N ALA A 341 -29.14 -10.24 -23.90
CA ALA A 341 -29.95 -11.33 -24.45
C ALA A 341 -29.12 -12.55 -24.91
N THR A 342 -27.91 -12.36 -25.43
CA THR A 342 -27.02 -13.42 -25.95
C THR A 342 -26.41 -14.26 -24.84
N LEU A 343 -26.09 -13.65 -23.69
CA LEU A 343 -25.52 -14.33 -22.52
C LEU A 343 -26.55 -14.97 -21.59
N ARG A 344 -27.84 -14.95 -21.96
CA ARG A 344 -28.91 -15.64 -21.22
C ARG A 344 -28.63 -17.14 -21.11
N GLN A 345 -28.14 -17.80 -22.17
CA GLN A 345 -27.83 -19.23 -22.09
C GLN A 345 -26.73 -19.54 -21.06
N LEU A 346 -25.68 -18.71 -20.99
CA LEU A 346 -24.55 -18.95 -20.09
C LEU A 346 -24.89 -18.72 -18.60
N VAL A 347 -25.73 -17.74 -18.28
CA VAL A 347 -25.93 -17.27 -16.90
C VAL A 347 -27.37 -17.40 -16.37
N ALA A 348 -28.38 -17.52 -17.24
CA ALA A 348 -29.77 -17.69 -16.80
C ALA A 348 -30.18 -19.16 -16.59
N GLU A 349 -29.45 -20.11 -17.16
CA GLU A 349 -29.65 -21.56 -16.87
C GLU A 349 -29.04 -21.96 -15.51
N THR A 350 -28.01 -21.24 -15.04
CA THR A 350 -27.28 -21.50 -13.79
C THR A 350 -27.79 -20.75 -12.55
N LEU A 351 -28.68 -19.76 -12.70
CA LEU A 351 -29.21 -18.95 -11.59
C LEU A 351 -30.73 -18.77 -11.65
N SER A 352 -31.44 -19.21 -10.60
CA SER A 352 -32.91 -19.29 -10.50
C SER A 352 -33.67 -17.96 -10.44
N GLY A 353 -33.03 -16.84 -10.77
CA GLY A 353 -33.65 -15.51 -10.95
C GLY A 353 -33.23 -14.78 -12.23
N GLY A 354 -32.41 -15.42 -13.09
CA GLY A 354 -31.83 -14.79 -14.27
C GLY A 354 -31.17 -13.45 -13.96
N LEU A 355 -31.33 -12.48 -14.86
CA LEU A 355 -30.73 -11.13 -14.77
C LEU A 355 -31.18 -10.32 -13.55
N GLY A 356 -32.33 -10.67 -12.95
CA GLY A 356 -32.83 -10.06 -11.72
C GLY A 356 -32.29 -10.69 -10.44
N HIS A 357 -31.50 -11.77 -10.54
CA HIS A 357 -30.92 -12.44 -9.38
C HIS A 357 -30.08 -11.46 -8.55
N LEU A 358 -30.33 -11.42 -7.24
CA LEU A 358 -29.60 -10.57 -6.31
C LEU A 358 -28.29 -11.26 -5.91
N ILE A 359 -27.18 -10.60 -6.22
CA ILE A 359 -25.82 -10.98 -5.84
C ILE A 359 -25.55 -10.34 -4.47
N ALA A 360 -25.15 -11.16 -3.51
CA ALA A 360 -24.64 -10.71 -2.23
C ALA A 360 -23.22 -10.13 -2.39
N GLU A 361 -22.76 -9.39 -1.40
CA GLU A 361 -21.43 -8.78 -1.42
C GLU A 361 -20.32 -9.81 -1.64
N SER A 362 -19.35 -9.48 -2.49
CA SER A 362 -18.29 -10.39 -2.97
C SER A 362 -18.79 -11.69 -3.63
N GLY A 363 -20.09 -11.77 -3.96
CA GLY A 363 -20.72 -12.97 -4.49
C GLY A 363 -20.86 -14.10 -3.46
N ASP A 364 -20.92 -13.81 -2.15
CA ASP A 364 -20.98 -14.84 -1.09
C ASP A 364 -22.15 -15.84 -1.25
N ASN A 365 -23.21 -15.49 -1.98
CA ASN A 365 -24.33 -16.38 -2.30
C ASN A 365 -24.18 -17.17 -3.62
N LEU A 366 -22.99 -17.21 -4.21
CA LEU A 366 -22.68 -17.87 -5.47
C LEU A 366 -21.57 -18.91 -5.30
N SER A 367 -21.65 -20.04 -6.02
CA SER A 367 -20.53 -20.97 -6.13
C SER A 367 -19.34 -20.32 -6.84
N VAL A 368 -18.13 -20.81 -6.63
CA VAL A 368 -16.92 -20.27 -7.31
C VAL A 368 -17.11 -20.27 -8.83
N GLY A 369 -17.62 -21.38 -9.38
CA GLY A 369 -17.95 -21.48 -10.80
C GLY A 369 -19.01 -20.48 -11.30
N GLN A 370 -20.05 -20.19 -10.52
CA GLN A 370 -21.01 -19.13 -10.86
C GLN A 370 -20.34 -17.75 -10.89
N ARG A 371 -19.35 -17.46 -10.02
CA ARG A 371 -18.61 -16.20 -10.04
C ARG A 371 -17.71 -16.08 -11.28
N GLN A 372 -17.04 -17.17 -11.66
CA GLN A 372 -16.24 -17.27 -12.88
C GLN A 372 -17.10 -17.07 -14.14
N LEU A 373 -18.25 -17.73 -14.25
CA LEU A 373 -19.20 -17.53 -15.35
C LEU A 373 -19.65 -16.06 -15.51
N ILE A 374 -19.92 -15.35 -14.41
CA ILE A 374 -20.31 -13.94 -14.44
C ILE A 374 -19.18 -13.07 -15.00
N CYS A 375 -17.92 -13.41 -14.75
CA CYS A 375 -16.79 -12.62 -15.24
C CYS A 375 -16.36 -12.98 -16.66
N LEU A 376 -16.54 -14.23 -17.09
CA LEU A 376 -16.51 -14.55 -18.51
C LEU A 376 -17.63 -13.81 -19.27
N ALA A 377 -18.85 -13.74 -18.70
CA ALA A 377 -19.95 -12.99 -19.29
C ALA A 377 -19.65 -11.49 -19.39
N ARG A 378 -19.03 -10.87 -18.37
CA ARG A 378 -18.48 -9.49 -18.46
C ARG A 378 -17.47 -9.35 -19.59
N ALA A 379 -16.56 -10.33 -19.75
CA ALA A 379 -15.54 -10.31 -20.79
C ALA A 379 -16.12 -10.39 -22.21
N LEU A 380 -17.14 -11.24 -22.39
CA LEU A 380 -17.86 -11.42 -23.65
C LEU A 380 -18.63 -10.16 -24.07
N LEU A 381 -19.21 -9.40 -23.13
CA LEU A 381 -19.87 -8.12 -23.42
C LEU A 381 -18.89 -7.06 -23.92
N GLN A 382 -17.68 -7.01 -23.38
CA GLN A 382 -16.71 -5.93 -23.62
C GLN A 382 -16.05 -5.96 -25.02
N ARG A 383 -16.20 -7.06 -25.80
CA ARG A 383 -15.61 -7.23 -27.14
C ARG A 383 -14.09 -6.91 -27.18
N SER A 384 -13.37 -7.34 -26.16
CA SER A 384 -11.92 -7.18 -26.05
C SER A 384 -11.20 -7.83 -27.24
N ARG A 385 -10.11 -7.22 -27.71
CA ARG A 385 -9.30 -7.78 -28.81
C ARG A 385 -8.35 -8.88 -28.35
N ILE A 386 -7.99 -8.86 -27.07
CA ILE A 386 -7.15 -9.83 -26.40
C ILE A 386 -7.86 -10.19 -25.09
N LEU A 387 -8.00 -11.48 -24.83
CA LEU A 387 -8.56 -12.03 -23.59
C LEU A 387 -7.48 -12.89 -22.94
N VAL A 388 -7.24 -12.68 -21.65
CA VAL A 388 -6.34 -13.51 -20.84
C VAL A 388 -7.19 -14.26 -19.83
N LEU A 389 -7.11 -15.59 -19.85
CA LEU A 389 -7.83 -16.48 -18.95
C LEU A 389 -6.79 -17.16 -18.05
N ASP A 390 -6.76 -16.79 -16.76
CA ASP A 390 -5.84 -17.39 -15.79
C ASP A 390 -6.62 -18.35 -14.90
N GLU A 391 -6.42 -19.65 -15.12
CA GLU A 391 -7.11 -20.75 -14.43
C GLU A 391 -8.66 -20.66 -14.41
N ALA A 392 -9.26 -19.90 -15.34
CA ALA A 392 -10.68 -19.51 -15.32
C ALA A 392 -11.71 -20.67 -15.38
N ALA A 393 -11.26 -21.93 -15.55
CA ALA A 393 -12.07 -23.14 -15.53
C ALA A 393 -11.74 -24.11 -14.36
N ALA A 394 -10.78 -23.78 -13.49
CA ALA A 394 -10.29 -24.66 -12.43
C ALA A 394 -11.41 -25.10 -11.46
N ALA A 395 -12.33 -24.19 -11.14
CA ALA A 395 -13.46 -24.40 -10.23
C ALA A 395 -14.79 -24.73 -10.93
N LEU A 396 -14.75 -25.05 -12.24
CA LEU A 396 -15.91 -25.50 -13.01
C LEU A 396 -16.00 -27.03 -13.05
N ASP A 397 -17.24 -27.53 -13.05
CA ASP A 397 -17.54 -28.91 -13.41
C ASP A 397 -17.40 -29.12 -14.94
N VAL A 398 -17.43 -30.39 -15.36
CA VAL A 398 -17.14 -30.79 -16.75
C VAL A 398 -18.19 -30.24 -17.73
N GLU A 399 -19.45 -30.15 -17.31
CA GLU A 399 -20.55 -29.65 -18.14
C GLU A 399 -20.46 -28.12 -18.34
N THR A 400 -20.16 -27.39 -17.26
CA THR A 400 -20.00 -25.92 -17.31
C THR A 400 -18.72 -25.51 -18.04
N ASP A 401 -17.62 -26.24 -17.87
CA ASP A 401 -16.36 -26.03 -18.61
C ASP A 401 -16.58 -26.26 -20.13
N ALA A 402 -17.26 -27.36 -20.52
CA ALA A 402 -17.60 -27.60 -21.92
C ALA A 402 -18.44 -26.47 -22.54
N LEU A 403 -19.43 -25.94 -21.81
CA LEU A 403 -20.24 -24.79 -22.22
C LEU A 403 -19.42 -23.50 -22.33
N LEU A 404 -18.48 -23.27 -21.39
CA LEU A 404 -17.53 -22.16 -21.42
C LEU A 404 -16.64 -22.23 -22.67
N GLN A 405 -16.02 -23.38 -22.96
CA GLN A 405 -15.15 -23.56 -24.13
C GLN A 405 -15.93 -23.38 -25.43
N GLN A 406 -17.17 -23.89 -25.52
CA GLN A 406 -18.03 -23.63 -26.68
C GLN A 406 -18.35 -22.14 -26.83
N THR A 407 -18.72 -21.46 -25.74
CA THR A 407 -19.08 -20.04 -25.76
C THR A 407 -17.91 -19.16 -26.19
N ILE A 408 -16.69 -19.47 -25.75
CA ILE A 408 -15.45 -18.82 -26.20
C ILE A 408 -15.27 -19.04 -27.71
N ARG A 409 -15.33 -20.29 -28.18
CA ARG A 409 -15.15 -20.62 -29.60
C ARG A 409 -16.17 -19.98 -30.54
N ASP A 410 -17.41 -19.77 -30.09
CA ASP A 410 -18.45 -19.20 -30.94
C ASP A 410 -18.48 -17.67 -30.91
N ASN A 411 -18.20 -17.04 -29.76
CA ASN A 411 -18.33 -15.58 -29.62
C ASN A 411 -17.00 -14.82 -29.75
N LEU A 412 -15.84 -15.43 -29.46
CA LEU A 412 -14.53 -14.75 -29.39
C LEU A 412 -13.61 -15.02 -30.58
N ARG A 413 -14.11 -15.52 -31.72
CA ARG A 413 -13.34 -15.70 -32.97
C ARG A 413 -12.69 -14.41 -33.51
N HIS A 414 -13.08 -13.26 -32.98
CA HIS A 414 -12.55 -11.93 -33.34
C HIS A 414 -11.44 -11.43 -32.39
N ALA A 415 -11.10 -12.21 -31.36
CA ALA A 415 -10.16 -11.87 -30.31
C ALA A 415 -9.04 -12.91 -30.21
N THR A 416 -7.85 -12.48 -29.76
CA THR A 416 -6.77 -13.39 -29.37
C THR A 416 -7.01 -13.87 -27.94
N VAL A 417 -7.17 -15.17 -27.74
CA VAL A 417 -7.33 -15.76 -26.40
C VAL A 417 -6.00 -16.36 -25.96
N LEU A 418 -5.51 -15.95 -24.80
CA LEU A 418 -4.35 -16.53 -24.11
C LEU A 418 -4.85 -17.17 -22.82
N THR A 419 -4.59 -18.46 -22.65
CA THR A 419 -5.10 -19.22 -21.50
C THR A 419 -3.97 -19.93 -20.77
N ILE A 420 -3.95 -19.76 -19.45
CA ILE A 420 -3.12 -20.52 -18.52
C ILE A 420 -4.05 -21.58 -17.90
N ALA A 421 -3.68 -22.85 -18.01
CA ALA A 421 -4.55 -23.96 -17.62
C ALA A 421 -3.80 -25.17 -17.08
N HIS A 422 -4.34 -25.77 -16.02
CA HIS A 422 -3.88 -27.03 -15.45
C HIS A 422 -4.63 -28.28 -15.99
N ARG A 423 -5.69 -28.10 -16.80
CA ARG A 423 -6.49 -29.20 -17.39
C ARG A 423 -6.21 -29.35 -18.89
N LEU A 424 -5.52 -30.41 -19.31
CA LEU A 424 -5.14 -30.60 -20.72
C LEU A 424 -6.34 -30.66 -21.69
N ASN A 425 -7.50 -31.17 -21.27
CA ASN A 425 -8.73 -31.15 -22.07
C ASN A 425 -9.17 -29.75 -22.51
N THR A 426 -8.81 -28.70 -21.75
CA THR A 426 -9.21 -27.32 -22.05
C THR A 426 -8.34 -26.68 -23.15
N VAL A 427 -7.10 -27.13 -23.31
CA VAL A 427 -6.11 -26.53 -24.23
C VAL A 427 -5.89 -27.32 -25.52
N ILE A 428 -6.37 -28.56 -25.61
CA ILE A 428 -6.16 -29.42 -26.79
C ILE A 428 -6.77 -28.86 -28.09
N ASP A 429 -7.81 -28.01 -27.97
CA ASP A 429 -8.50 -27.36 -29.08
C ASP A 429 -7.91 -25.97 -29.45
N TYR A 430 -6.78 -25.56 -28.87
CA TYR A 430 -6.16 -24.24 -29.11
C TYR A 430 -5.28 -24.25 -30.37
N ASP A 431 -5.13 -23.09 -31.02
CA ASP A 431 -4.29 -22.96 -32.22
C ASP A 431 -2.82 -23.32 -31.98
N ARG A 432 -2.31 -23.05 -30.77
CA ARG A 432 -0.94 -23.33 -30.31
C ARG A 432 -0.90 -23.54 -28.81
N ILE A 433 0.05 -24.36 -28.36
CA ILE A 433 0.33 -24.61 -26.95
C ILE A 433 1.78 -24.22 -26.64
N LEU A 434 1.97 -23.55 -25.50
CA LEU A 434 3.26 -23.12 -24.97
C LEU A 434 3.55 -23.91 -23.69
N VAL A 435 4.59 -24.74 -23.70
CA VAL A 435 5.05 -25.47 -22.51
C VAL A 435 6.20 -24.70 -21.86
N LEU A 436 6.03 -24.36 -20.59
CA LEU A 436 7.03 -23.67 -19.76
C LEU A 436 7.58 -24.61 -18.69
N ASP A 437 8.89 -24.57 -18.46
CA ASP A 437 9.55 -25.21 -17.33
C ASP A 437 10.69 -24.32 -16.81
N HIS A 438 10.84 -24.22 -15.48
CA HIS A 438 11.84 -23.38 -14.80
C HIS A 438 12.01 -21.95 -15.36
N GLY A 439 10.94 -21.33 -15.86
CA GLY A 439 10.95 -19.98 -16.44
C GLY A 439 11.43 -19.90 -17.90
N HIS A 440 11.61 -21.04 -18.56
CA HIS A 440 12.02 -21.16 -19.96
C HIS A 440 10.91 -21.81 -20.82
N ILE A 441 10.86 -21.42 -22.10
CA ILE A 441 10.00 -22.07 -23.10
C ILE A 441 10.67 -23.36 -23.55
N ILE A 442 9.99 -24.49 -23.33
CA ILE A 442 10.47 -25.82 -23.73
C ILE A 442 9.86 -26.22 -25.07
N GLU A 443 8.56 -26.00 -25.26
CA GLU A 443 7.84 -26.34 -26.50
C GLU A 443 6.88 -25.22 -26.90
N PHE A 444 6.74 -24.96 -28.20
CA PHE A 444 5.74 -24.03 -28.74
C PHE A 444 5.32 -24.43 -30.15
N ASP A 445 4.20 -25.13 -30.29
CA ASP A 445 3.66 -25.56 -31.58
C ASP A 445 2.14 -25.84 -31.50
N ALA A 446 1.52 -26.25 -32.61
CA ALA A 446 0.14 -26.71 -32.65
C ALA A 446 -0.04 -28.03 -31.84
N PRO A 447 -1.20 -28.25 -31.17
CA PRO A 447 -1.43 -29.45 -30.35
C PRO A 447 -1.17 -30.75 -31.10
N GLN A 448 -1.59 -30.85 -32.36
CA GLN A 448 -1.43 -32.06 -33.17
C GLN A 448 0.04 -32.33 -33.54
N ALA A 449 0.87 -31.29 -33.67
CA ALA A 449 2.29 -31.42 -33.94
C ALA A 449 3.07 -31.90 -32.70
N LEU A 450 2.68 -31.42 -31.51
CA LEU A 450 3.22 -31.89 -30.23
C LEU A 450 2.78 -33.33 -29.93
N LEU A 451 1.50 -33.67 -30.15
CA LEU A 451 0.97 -35.02 -29.93
C LEU A 451 1.51 -36.07 -30.93
N ALA A 452 1.95 -35.66 -32.12
CA ALA A 452 2.61 -36.56 -33.07
C ALA A 452 4.04 -36.94 -32.64
N ARG A 453 4.61 -36.24 -31.65
CA ARG A 453 5.98 -36.41 -31.17
C ARG A 453 6.00 -37.16 -29.85
N SER A 454 6.36 -38.44 -29.87
CA SER A 454 6.47 -39.26 -28.66
C SER A 454 7.56 -38.81 -27.68
N ASP A 455 8.45 -37.90 -28.11
CA ASP A 455 9.48 -37.25 -27.32
C ASP A 455 9.03 -35.90 -26.70
N SER A 456 7.81 -35.44 -26.99
CA SER A 456 7.30 -34.15 -26.50
C SER A 456 6.89 -34.21 -25.03
N VAL A 457 7.18 -33.12 -24.31
CA VAL A 457 6.72 -32.91 -22.93
C VAL A 457 5.19 -32.85 -22.89
N PHE A 458 4.58 -32.13 -23.82
CA PHE A 458 3.12 -32.10 -23.97
C PHE A 458 2.53 -33.49 -24.27
N PHE A 459 3.19 -34.32 -25.09
CA PHE A 459 2.76 -35.70 -25.31
C PHE A 459 2.78 -36.54 -24.02
N SER A 460 3.81 -36.41 -23.18
CA SER A 460 3.83 -37.09 -21.88
C SER A 460 2.69 -36.64 -20.95
N MET A 461 2.42 -35.33 -20.90
CA MET A 461 1.32 -34.77 -20.10
C MET A 461 -0.05 -35.24 -20.61
N ALA A 462 -0.26 -35.28 -21.93
CA ALA A 462 -1.52 -35.74 -22.52
C ALA A 462 -1.77 -37.23 -22.28
N ARG A 463 -0.73 -38.07 -22.33
CA ARG A 463 -0.80 -39.49 -21.99
C ARG A 463 -1.13 -39.71 -20.51
N GLU A 464 -0.55 -38.90 -19.61
CA GLU A 464 -0.84 -38.95 -18.17
C GLU A 464 -2.27 -38.48 -17.85
N ALA A 465 -2.81 -37.52 -18.61
CA ALA A 465 -4.21 -37.11 -18.55
C ALA A 465 -5.19 -38.07 -19.25
N GLY A 466 -4.71 -39.15 -19.89
CA GLY A 466 -5.56 -40.14 -20.58
C GLY A 466 -6.19 -39.63 -21.88
N LEU A 467 -5.57 -38.66 -22.56
CA LEU A 467 -6.04 -38.06 -23.82
C LEU A 467 -5.53 -38.77 -25.08
N VAL A 468 -4.47 -39.58 -24.96
CA VAL A 468 -3.79 -40.35 -26.03
C VAL A 468 -3.20 -41.65 -25.49
#